data_AF-A0A7D5S8L6-F1
#
_entry.id   AF-A0A7D5S8L6-F1
#
_cell.length_a   1.000
_cell.length_b   1.000
_cell.length_c   1.000
_cell.angle_alpha   90.00
_cell.angle_beta   90.00
_cell.angle_gamma   90.00
#
_symmetry.space_group_name_H-M   'P 1'
#
loop_
_entity.id
_entity.type
_entity.pdbx_description
1 polymer ?
#
loop_
_entity_poly.entity_id
_entity_poly.type
_entity_poly.pdbx_seq_one_letter_code
_entity_poly.pdbx_strand_id
1 'polypeptide(L)'
;MLNGVTPQHIRSNGQGIYGLEVNHSSQVNLNDDATILHQLTLTQGKIKTGNQAVSIPAGATVYRTLGWVDGRMQKHVSDGSQVTLTFEIGDSLFYTPVQFTFDSVTTPVTCAFQPELRHLLHQIMPQIRSIQVTTLTDTGSPIL
;
A
#
# COMPACT_ATOMS: atom_id res chain seq x y z
N MET A 1 9.64 -13.17 -12.13
CA MET A 1 8.68 -12.54 -13.06
C MET A 1 7.42 -13.39 -13.08
N LEU A 2 6.26 -12.76 -12.96
CA LEU A 2 4.95 -13.39 -13.07
C LEU A 2 4.29 -12.93 -14.37
N ASN A 3 4.16 -13.86 -15.32
CA ASN A 3 3.62 -13.62 -16.64
C ASN A 3 2.61 -14.70 -17.02
N GLY A 4 1.56 -14.31 -17.75
CA GLY A 4 0.53 -15.27 -18.19
C GLY A 4 -0.89 -14.70 -18.29
N VAL A 5 -1.83 -15.64 -18.46
CA VAL A 5 -3.27 -15.42 -18.60
C VAL A 5 -4.10 -16.11 -17.52
N THR A 6 -3.55 -17.12 -16.85
CA THR A 6 -4.21 -17.82 -15.74
C THR A 6 -3.76 -17.23 -14.40
N PRO A 7 -4.64 -17.09 -13.39
CA PRO A 7 -4.25 -16.53 -12.10
C PRO A 7 -3.04 -17.25 -11.50
N GLN A 8 -1.99 -16.48 -11.21
CA GLN A 8 -0.81 -16.96 -10.49
C GLN A 8 -0.90 -16.57 -9.02
N HIS A 9 -0.13 -17.25 -8.18
CA HIS A 9 -0.10 -17.01 -6.75
C HIS A 9 1.30 -16.65 -6.28
N ILE A 10 1.39 -15.63 -5.42
CA ILE A 10 2.59 -15.32 -4.63
C ILE A 10 2.43 -16.01 -3.27
N ARG A 11 3.45 -16.77 -2.88
CA ARG A 11 3.63 -17.34 -1.54
C ARG A 11 5.07 -17.08 -1.11
N SER A 12 5.27 -16.14 -0.20
CA SER A 12 6.58 -15.72 0.31
C SER A 12 7.10 -16.62 1.44
N ASN A 13 6.20 -17.34 2.12
CA ASN A 13 6.45 -18.09 3.36
C ASN A 13 7.15 -17.23 4.41
N GLY A 14 6.76 -15.95 4.50
CA GLY A 14 7.34 -14.97 5.41
C GLY A 14 8.73 -14.48 5.02
N GLN A 15 9.24 -14.86 3.85
CA GLN A 15 10.52 -14.38 3.34
C GLN A 15 10.35 -13.11 2.51
N GLY A 16 11.38 -12.26 2.52
CA GLY A 16 11.43 -11.12 1.61
C GLY A 16 11.65 -11.57 0.16
N ILE A 17 10.93 -10.96 -0.77
CA ILE A 17 11.11 -11.13 -2.21
C ILE A 17 12.08 -10.05 -2.67
N TYR A 18 13.26 -10.41 -3.20
CA TYR A 18 14.25 -9.40 -3.58
C TYR A 18 13.71 -8.43 -4.64
N GLY A 19 13.26 -8.96 -5.78
CA GLY A 19 12.60 -8.16 -6.82
C GLY A 19 11.42 -8.92 -7.40
N LEU A 20 10.35 -8.21 -7.72
CA LEU A 20 9.14 -8.79 -8.29
C LEU A 20 8.68 -7.98 -9.50
N GLU A 21 8.57 -8.65 -10.64
CA GLU A 21 7.92 -8.11 -11.83
C GLU A 21 6.58 -8.81 -12.04
N VAL A 22 5.52 -8.00 -12.15
CA VAL A 22 4.16 -8.42 -12.51
C VAL A 22 3.85 -7.90 -13.90
N ASN A 23 3.80 -8.83 -14.84
CA ASN A 23 3.44 -8.61 -16.23
C ASN A 23 2.37 -9.63 -16.61
N HIS A 24 1.21 -9.50 -15.97
CA HIS A 24 0.12 -10.47 -16.06
C HIS A 24 -1.10 -9.84 -16.73
N SER A 25 -1.77 -10.55 -17.64
CA SER A 25 -2.92 -9.99 -18.38
C SER A 25 -4.21 -9.90 -17.54
N SER A 26 -4.22 -10.53 -16.36
CA SER A 26 -5.35 -10.53 -15.42
C SER A 26 -4.87 -10.14 -14.01
N GLN A 27 -4.77 -11.12 -13.10
CA GLN A 27 -4.39 -10.90 -11.71
C GLN A 27 -3.37 -11.91 -11.21
N VAL A 28 -2.61 -11.48 -10.22
CA VAL A 28 -1.77 -12.31 -9.36
C VAL A 28 -2.36 -12.25 -7.96
N ASN A 29 -2.64 -13.41 -7.36
CA ASN A 29 -3.19 -13.50 -6.02
C ASN A 29 -2.06 -13.60 -4.99
N LEU A 30 -2.18 -12.82 -3.93
CA LEU A 30 -1.32 -12.93 -2.78
C LEU A 30 -1.93 -13.94 -1.79
N ASN A 31 -1.13 -14.86 -1.24
CA ASN A 31 -1.61 -15.87 -0.30
C ASN A 31 -1.06 -15.68 1.13
N ASP A 32 0.01 -14.92 1.27
CA ASP A 32 0.62 -14.46 2.52
C ASP A 32 1.21 -13.06 2.32
N ASP A 33 1.57 -12.35 3.38
CA ASP A 33 2.18 -11.03 3.23
C ASP A 33 3.45 -11.11 2.37
N ALA A 34 3.60 -10.17 1.43
CA ALA A 34 4.79 -10.08 0.59
C ALA A 34 5.56 -8.82 0.91
N THR A 35 6.81 -8.98 1.35
CA THR A 35 7.76 -7.87 1.51
C THR A 35 8.68 -7.81 0.30
N ILE A 36 8.70 -6.71 -0.45
CA ILE A 36 9.56 -6.55 -1.63
C ILE A 36 10.81 -5.75 -1.25
N LEU A 37 11.99 -6.37 -1.28
CA LEU A 37 13.21 -5.78 -0.71
C LEU A 37 13.95 -4.79 -1.62
N HIS A 38 13.74 -4.83 -2.94
CA HIS A 38 14.46 -3.99 -3.90
C HIS A 38 13.53 -3.22 -4.85
N GLN A 39 12.82 -3.92 -5.74
CA GLN A 39 11.94 -3.27 -6.71
C GLN A 39 10.69 -4.12 -6.98
N LEU A 40 9.54 -3.46 -6.91
CA LEU A 40 8.28 -3.97 -7.42
C LEU A 40 7.97 -3.30 -8.77
N THR A 41 7.94 -4.07 -9.84
CA THR A 41 7.63 -3.60 -11.19
C THR A 41 6.22 -4.06 -11.59
N LEU A 42 5.33 -3.10 -11.80
CA LEU A 42 3.93 -3.29 -12.18
C LEU A 42 3.73 -2.92 -13.66
N THR A 43 4.16 -3.82 -14.55
CA THR A 43 4.07 -3.62 -16.01
C THR A 43 2.63 -3.66 -16.47
N GLN A 44 1.90 -4.72 -16.14
CA GLN A 44 0.47 -4.88 -16.42
C GLN A 44 -0.15 -5.89 -15.45
N GLY A 45 -1.47 -5.79 -15.27
CA GLY A 45 -2.22 -6.61 -14.34
C GLY A 45 -2.09 -6.15 -12.91
N LYS A 46 -2.77 -6.86 -12.01
CA LYS A 46 -2.91 -6.43 -10.62
C LYS A 46 -2.46 -7.50 -9.63
N ILE A 47 -1.93 -7.06 -8.49
CA ILE A 47 -1.72 -7.92 -7.33
C ILE A 47 -2.96 -7.82 -6.46
N LYS A 48 -3.76 -8.89 -6.37
CA LYS A 48 -4.90 -8.96 -5.48
C LYS A 48 -4.44 -9.45 -4.11
N THR A 49 -4.61 -8.61 -3.10
CA THR A 49 -4.04 -8.83 -1.77
C THR A 49 -4.99 -9.54 -0.80
N GLY A 50 -6.30 -9.40 -0.96
CA GLY A 50 -7.25 -9.97 0.01
C GLY A 50 -6.99 -9.43 1.42
N ASN A 51 -6.71 -10.33 2.37
CA ASN A 51 -6.37 -9.95 3.75
C ASN A 51 -4.86 -9.69 3.97
N GLN A 52 -4.04 -9.97 2.96
CA GLN A 52 -2.59 -9.82 3.00
C GLN A 52 -2.18 -8.40 2.61
N ALA A 53 -0.91 -8.06 2.77
CA ALA A 53 -0.33 -6.80 2.34
C ALA A 53 0.87 -6.99 1.41
N VAL A 54 1.03 -6.05 0.47
CA VAL A 54 2.31 -5.80 -0.21
C VAL A 54 3.06 -4.73 0.56
N SER A 55 4.22 -5.06 1.10
CA SER A 55 5.05 -4.17 1.91
C SER A 55 6.32 -3.76 1.17
N ILE A 56 6.55 -2.45 1.09
CA ILE A 56 7.73 -1.82 0.50
C ILE A 56 8.53 -1.18 1.65
N PRO A 57 9.59 -1.85 2.15
CA PRO A 57 10.45 -1.35 3.20
C PRO A 57 11.35 -0.21 2.71
N ALA A 58 12.13 0.37 3.62
CA ALA A 58 13.11 1.40 3.30
C ALA A 58 14.07 0.97 2.18
N GLY A 59 14.34 1.86 1.24
CA GLY A 59 15.25 1.60 0.11
C GLY A 59 14.65 0.78 -1.04
N ALA A 60 13.47 0.18 -0.87
CA ALA A 60 12.76 -0.48 -1.94
C ALA A 60 11.93 0.53 -2.77
N THR A 61 11.73 0.23 -4.05
CA THR A 61 11.02 1.11 -4.99
C THR A 61 9.86 0.42 -5.67
N VAL A 62 8.92 1.22 -6.17
CA VAL A 62 7.81 0.73 -7.01
C VAL A 62 7.89 1.43 -8.35
N TYR A 63 7.96 0.66 -9.43
CA TYR A 63 7.87 1.15 -10.80
C TYR A 63 6.56 0.67 -11.41
N ARG A 64 5.77 1.58 -11.98
CA ARG A 64 4.44 1.26 -12.51
C ARG A 64 4.29 1.75 -13.95
N THR A 65 3.74 0.87 -14.80
CA THR A 65 3.26 1.21 -16.14
C THR A 65 1.73 1.16 -16.19
N LEU A 66 1.14 -0.04 -16.19
CA LEU A 66 -0.32 -0.23 -16.21
C LEU A 66 -0.87 -1.01 -15.02
N GLY A 67 -0.02 -1.64 -14.21
CA GLY A 67 -0.47 -2.47 -13.09
C GLY A 67 -0.77 -1.69 -11.81
N TRP A 68 -1.37 -2.35 -10.82
CA TRP A 68 -1.63 -1.80 -9.49
C TRP A 68 -1.83 -2.89 -8.43
N VAL A 69 -1.82 -2.50 -7.17
CA VAL A 69 -2.19 -3.35 -6.04
C VAL A 69 -3.69 -3.19 -5.78
N ASP A 70 -4.44 -4.27 -5.94
CA ASP A 70 -5.86 -4.37 -5.59
C ASP A 70 -5.95 -4.78 -4.10
N GLY A 71 -6.07 -3.78 -3.24
CA GLY A 71 -6.16 -3.92 -1.78
C GLY A 71 -4.99 -3.28 -1.00
N ARG A 72 -4.46 -3.97 0.02
CA ARG A 72 -3.59 -3.36 1.04
C ARG A 72 -2.13 -3.23 0.57
N MET A 73 -1.61 -2.02 0.66
CA MET A 73 -0.21 -1.71 0.40
C MET A 73 0.40 -0.97 1.60
N GLN A 74 1.63 -1.32 1.96
CA GLN A 74 2.40 -0.68 3.01
C GLN A 74 3.68 -0.09 2.44
N LYS A 75 3.99 1.15 2.81
CA LYS A 75 5.24 1.81 2.42
C LYS A 75 5.95 2.39 3.63
N HIS A 76 7.26 2.29 3.61
CA HIS A 76 8.13 3.00 4.54
C HIS A 76 8.03 4.51 4.30
N VAL A 77 7.88 5.26 5.39
CA VAL A 77 7.96 6.71 5.41
C VAL A 77 9.28 7.08 6.08
N SER A 78 10.20 7.63 5.30
CA SER A 78 11.45 8.16 5.82
C SER A 78 11.19 9.38 6.70
N ASP A 79 12.10 9.66 7.61
CA ASP A 79 12.18 10.93 8.30
C ASP A 79 12.57 12.07 7.35
N GLY A 80 12.24 13.30 7.74
CA GLY A 80 12.54 14.51 6.97
C GLY A 80 11.33 15.42 6.78
N SER A 81 11.53 16.48 6.01
CA SER A 81 10.48 17.46 5.68
C SER A 81 9.93 17.21 4.27
N GLN A 82 8.64 17.50 4.07
CA GLN A 82 7.95 17.34 2.78
C GLN A 82 8.05 15.92 2.19
N VAL A 83 7.99 14.88 3.03
CA VAL A 83 8.07 13.48 2.58
C VAL A 83 6.80 13.12 1.83
N THR A 84 6.92 12.79 0.54
CA THR A 84 5.77 12.45 -0.31
C THR A 84 5.81 10.99 -0.72
N LEU A 85 4.67 10.30 -0.56
CA LEU A 85 4.48 8.90 -0.93
C LEU A 85 3.27 8.76 -1.84
N THR A 86 3.46 8.12 -2.98
CA THR A 86 2.37 7.64 -3.84
C THR A 86 2.16 6.17 -3.57
N PHE A 87 0.91 5.72 -3.43
CA PHE A 87 0.53 4.32 -3.32
C PHE A 87 -0.06 3.87 -4.66
N GLU A 88 0.54 2.84 -5.27
CA GLU A 88 0.14 2.32 -6.58
C GLU A 88 -1.00 1.32 -6.43
N ILE A 89 -2.12 1.79 -5.88
CA ILE A 89 -3.25 0.98 -5.47
C ILE A 89 -4.49 1.24 -6.33
N GLY A 90 -5.46 0.36 -6.18
CA GLY A 90 -6.76 0.48 -6.82
C GLY A 90 -7.74 -0.53 -6.28
N ASP A 91 -8.85 -0.68 -6.99
CA ASP A 91 -9.81 -1.75 -6.77
C ASP A 91 -9.71 -2.81 -7.88
N SER A 92 -10.72 -3.68 -7.96
CA SER A 92 -10.73 -4.76 -8.94
C SER A 92 -10.80 -4.31 -10.40
N LEU A 93 -11.18 -3.07 -10.66
CA LEU A 93 -11.46 -2.51 -11.99
C LEU A 93 -10.57 -1.31 -12.30
N PHE A 94 -10.25 -0.48 -11.30
CA PHE A 94 -9.65 0.83 -11.51
C PHE A 94 -8.44 1.06 -10.62
N TYR A 95 -7.37 1.55 -11.25
CA TYR A 95 -6.26 2.19 -10.57
C TYR A 95 -6.70 3.54 -9.98
N THR A 96 -6.60 3.68 -8.65
CA THR A 96 -6.97 4.90 -7.91
C THR A 96 -5.82 5.26 -6.98
N PRO A 97 -4.74 5.88 -7.49
CA PRO A 97 -3.57 6.16 -6.69
C PRO A 97 -3.91 7.11 -5.55
N VAL A 98 -3.25 6.89 -4.42
CA VAL A 98 -3.35 7.79 -3.27
C VAL A 98 -1.98 8.37 -3.00
N GLN A 99 -1.92 9.69 -2.88
CA GLN A 99 -0.71 10.41 -2.54
C GLN A 99 -0.88 11.01 -1.14
N PHE A 100 0.15 10.86 -0.31
CA PHE A 100 0.27 11.53 0.97
C PHE A 100 1.55 12.37 0.97
N THR A 101 1.46 13.57 1.52
CA THR A 101 2.61 14.42 1.82
C THR A 101 2.62 14.68 3.32
N PHE A 102 3.76 14.42 3.93
CA PHE A 102 4.02 14.70 5.34
C PHE A 102 4.91 15.93 5.42
N ASP A 103 4.44 16.98 6.08
CA ASP A 103 5.20 18.22 6.23
C ASP A 103 6.49 17.99 7.02
N SER A 104 6.42 17.16 8.07
CA SER A 104 7.58 16.70 8.83
C SER A 104 7.35 15.30 9.40
N VAL A 105 8.37 14.46 9.30
CA VAL A 105 8.45 13.14 9.91
C VAL A 105 9.71 13.10 10.77
N THR A 106 9.53 12.98 12.09
CA THR A 106 10.64 12.96 13.07
C THR A 106 11.05 11.55 13.45
N THR A 107 10.21 10.55 13.16
CA THR A 107 10.51 9.14 13.40
C THR A 107 9.96 8.34 12.22
N PRO A 108 10.79 7.55 11.51
CA PRO A 108 10.32 6.75 10.39
C PRO A 108 9.19 5.80 10.80
N VAL A 109 8.17 5.71 9.97
CA VAL A 109 6.98 4.90 10.25
C VAL A 109 6.58 4.09 9.03
N THR A 110 5.79 3.03 9.22
CA THR A 110 5.14 2.33 8.11
C THR A 110 3.73 2.86 7.95
N CYS A 111 3.43 3.41 6.77
CA CYS A 111 2.07 3.78 6.41
C CYS A 111 1.42 2.67 5.59
N ALA A 112 0.24 2.25 6.01
CA ALA A 112 -0.57 1.28 5.29
C ALA A 112 -1.78 1.98 4.66
N PHE A 113 -2.06 1.70 3.40
CA PHE A 113 -3.30 2.08 2.76
C PHE A 113 -4.07 0.83 2.34
N GLN A 114 -5.40 0.86 2.54
CA GLN A 114 -6.32 -0.18 2.09
C GLN A 114 -7.60 0.46 1.51
N PRO A 115 -7.92 0.23 0.22
CA PRO A 115 -9.10 0.82 -0.44
C PRO A 115 -10.45 0.22 0.01
N GLU A 116 -10.48 -0.78 0.89
CA GLU A 116 -11.68 -1.47 1.39
C GLU A 116 -12.64 -0.60 2.23
N LEU A 117 -12.32 0.68 2.46
CA LEU A 117 -13.18 1.55 3.26
C LEU A 117 -14.58 1.73 2.63
N ARG A 118 -14.81 1.40 1.34
CA ARG A 118 -16.13 1.57 0.70
C ARG A 118 -17.19 0.55 1.14
N HIS A 119 -16.82 -0.67 1.54
CA HIS A 119 -17.80 -1.65 2.01
C HIS A 119 -18.16 -1.47 3.49
N LEU A 120 -17.16 -1.05 4.29
CA LEU A 120 -17.36 -0.58 5.65
C LEU A 120 -18.12 0.75 5.70
N LEU A 121 -17.86 1.71 4.81
CA LEU A 121 -18.65 2.94 4.73
C LEU A 121 -20.15 2.63 4.58
N HIS A 122 -20.56 1.64 3.78
CA HIS A 122 -22.00 1.32 3.65
C HIS A 122 -22.62 0.65 4.90
N GLN A 123 -21.81 -0.01 5.74
CA GLN A 123 -22.26 -0.64 6.99
C GLN A 123 -22.15 0.29 8.21
N ILE A 124 -21.20 1.24 8.22
CA ILE A 124 -20.96 2.16 9.34
C ILE A 124 -21.55 3.57 9.11
N MET A 125 -21.88 3.98 7.86
CA MET A 125 -22.55 5.27 7.57
C MET A 125 -23.88 5.48 8.33
N PRO A 126 -24.73 4.47 8.60
CA PRO A 126 -25.89 4.66 9.47
C PRO A 126 -25.56 4.66 10.98
N GLN A 127 -24.32 4.35 11.40
CA GLN A 127 -23.89 4.27 12.81
C GLN A 127 -23.05 5.47 13.28
N ILE A 128 -22.49 6.27 12.37
CA ILE A 128 -21.67 7.45 12.71
C ILE A 128 -22.56 8.70 12.68
N ARG A 129 -23.23 9.00 13.80
CA ARG A 129 -23.94 10.30 14.00
C ARG A 129 -23.06 11.41 14.56
N SER A 130 -21.83 11.13 14.98
CA SER A 130 -20.87 12.14 15.39
C SER A 130 -19.47 11.55 15.52
N ILE A 131 -18.51 12.09 14.78
CA ILE A 131 -17.08 11.94 15.09
C ILE A 131 -16.70 13.20 15.87
N GLN A 132 -16.64 13.11 17.21
CA GLN A 132 -16.07 14.20 18.01
C GLN A 132 -14.55 14.02 18.02
N VAL A 133 -13.84 14.71 17.12
CA VAL A 133 -12.39 14.86 17.24
C VAL A 133 -12.12 15.89 18.32
N THR A 134 -12.11 15.45 19.58
CA THR A 134 -11.75 16.31 20.71
C THR A 134 -10.24 16.24 20.86
N THR A 135 -9.56 17.13 20.14
CA THR A 135 -8.12 17.48 20.21
C THR A 135 -7.11 16.39 19.83
N LEU A 136 -6.38 16.63 18.75
CA LEU A 136 -5.05 16.07 18.54
C LEU A 136 -4.09 16.91 19.40
N THR A 137 -3.59 16.36 20.51
CA THR A 137 -2.46 16.98 21.22
C THR A 137 -1.18 16.44 20.60
N ASP A 138 -0.54 17.25 19.75
CA ASP A 138 0.89 17.09 19.48
C ASP A 138 1.63 17.48 20.77
N THR A 139 2.45 16.56 21.30
CA THR A 139 3.27 16.82 22.50
C THR A 139 4.68 17.33 22.16
N GLY A 140 4.98 17.76 20.93
CA GLY A 140 6.11 18.66 20.68
C GLY A 140 5.66 20.11 20.92
N SER A 141 6.28 20.98 21.72
CA SER A 141 7.69 21.22 22.07
C SER A 141 7.72 22.29 23.21
N PRO A 142 8.82 22.56 23.95
CA PRO A 142 9.85 23.43 23.38
C PRO A 142 11.30 23.09 23.76
N ILE A 143 12.19 23.41 22.83
CA ILE A 143 13.57 23.86 23.05
C ILE A 143 13.79 24.58 24.40
N LEU A 144 14.70 24.05 25.21
CA LEU A 144 15.69 24.79 25.99
C LEU A 144 17.05 24.08 25.86
#